data_AF-A0AAN5RGT9-F1
#
_entry.id   AF-A0AAN5RGT9-F1
#
_cell.length_a   1.000
_cell.length_b   1.000
_cell.length_c   1.000
_cell.angle_alpha   90.00
_cell.angle_beta   90.00
_cell.angle_gamma   90.00
#
_symmetry.space_group_name_H-M   'P 1'
#
loop_
_entity.id
_entity.type
_entity.pdbx_description
1 polymer ?
#
loop_
_entity_poly.entity_id
_entity_poly.type
_entity_poly.pdbx_seq_one_letter_code
_entity_poly.pdbx_strand_id
1 'polypeptide(L)'
;MKSGIYAKLKWLTRPEAPPPPVATLPVPGMPPGWLPPLPPEALLATPLRQRLMQIIWQRTSLSASLFVQLYQTPVMRFAELAQQLPASEYHHHSRPGGLLDHSLEVMAFAAKLRQRHLLPAGAAPEDQAREAEAWTAGIIYAALLHDVGKIATDIEIITDDDQRWYPWLGPLTRPYRLKYRKNHNHTLHPVIAGLLATQILPVAALNWLAQYRELYESFLFCICGHYDQAGIIGELVQEADRASVAQFMGANASVALERPQPSLPKQILTAVRELIVSQFTLSNPASGSDGWLTGDALWLISKTTADRVRAWLLQQGVTGVPDSNARLFDEMQAHGLLLPTQEGKAVWTCEIAADSGWTPGRPLTLLRLPPARIWTADRPAPFAGRITPIATVVNIPESAATVVAPPGTPPAAMTTDPLAELTLTLFAPQENNASASYKPDAAASMDEMPFPAAVPEPQKAVVPSPVMIRKPIPAPEPDDPEQPASVLTTPGTDERFIDWLRQGIATHKIAVNDAKAPVHLVQGKVLLVSPGIFKLYVAMTTGDTTGTEWTKIQKSFQKKGLHLRGNDGVNIFVCEVKGPRKTRQVKGYLLEKPSLIFGSTIPEDNPYLSVVMQGADRLKPPQHT
;
A
#
# COMPACT_ATOMS: atom_id res chain seq x y z
N MET A 1 -56.96 -35.85 11.20
CA MET A 1 -56.57 -36.53 9.94
C MET A 1 -57.19 -35.83 8.73
N LYS A 2 -56.42 -35.06 7.96
CA LYS A 2 -56.65 -34.80 6.52
C LYS A 2 -55.30 -34.47 5.87
N SER A 3 -54.65 -35.49 5.30
CA SER A 3 -53.45 -35.36 4.46
C SER A 3 -53.62 -36.30 3.27
N GLY A 4 -53.06 -35.98 2.10
CA GLY A 4 -52.84 -37.02 1.08
C GLY A 4 -53.09 -36.72 -0.41
N ILE A 5 -53.39 -35.48 -0.84
CA ILE A 5 -53.64 -35.21 -2.28
C ILE A 5 -52.68 -34.19 -2.94
N TYR A 6 -52.24 -33.14 -2.24
CA TYR A 6 -51.36 -32.10 -2.84
C TYR A 6 -49.86 -32.48 -3.01
N ALA A 7 -49.50 -33.76 -2.88
CA ALA A 7 -48.11 -34.23 -2.93
C ALA A 7 -47.68 -34.86 -4.28
N LYS A 8 -48.52 -34.87 -5.32
CA LYS A 8 -48.27 -35.66 -6.55
C LYS A 8 -48.10 -34.88 -7.88
N LEU A 9 -47.93 -33.56 -7.84
CA LEU A 9 -47.82 -32.71 -9.06
C LEU A 9 -46.54 -31.87 -9.18
N LYS A 10 -45.51 -32.10 -8.35
CA LYS A 10 -44.22 -31.39 -8.40
C LYS A 10 -43.29 -31.77 -9.57
N TRP A 11 -43.73 -32.60 -10.52
CA TRP A 11 -42.92 -33.04 -11.67
C TRP A 11 -43.24 -32.29 -12.98
N LEU A 12 -44.21 -31.37 -12.98
CA LEU A 12 -44.63 -30.61 -14.16
C LEU A 12 -44.16 -29.14 -14.19
N THR A 13 -43.41 -28.69 -13.19
CA THR A 13 -42.68 -27.41 -13.23
C THR A 13 -41.18 -27.69 -13.23
N ARG A 14 -40.62 -27.87 -14.43
CA ARG A 14 -39.17 -27.85 -14.63
C ARG A 14 -38.68 -26.45 -14.28
N PRO A 15 -37.79 -26.26 -13.29
CA PRO A 15 -37.12 -24.96 -13.12
C PRO A 15 -36.39 -24.66 -14.42
N GLU A 16 -36.57 -23.46 -14.95
CA GLU A 16 -35.76 -22.99 -16.07
C GLU A 16 -34.30 -23.05 -15.63
N ALA A 17 -33.48 -23.81 -16.35
CA ALA A 17 -32.09 -23.98 -15.98
C ALA A 17 -31.40 -22.61 -16.05
N PRO A 18 -30.51 -22.26 -15.10
CA PRO A 18 -29.68 -21.07 -15.27
C PRO A 18 -28.99 -21.18 -16.64
N PRO A 19 -28.88 -20.08 -17.40
CA PRO A 19 -28.20 -20.12 -18.69
C PRO A 19 -26.80 -20.71 -18.47
N PRO A 20 -26.33 -21.59 -19.38
CA PRO A 20 -25.01 -22.17 -19.23
C PRO A 20 -23.98 -21.05 -19.11
N PRO A 21 -22.88 -21.24 -18.36
CA PRO A 21 -21.78 -20.29 -18.41
C PRO A 21 -21.45 -20.05 -19.88
N VAL A 22 -21.34 -18.78 -20.28
CA VAL A 22 -20.96 -18.41 -21.65
C VAL A 22 -19.50 -18.79 -21.81
N ALA A 23 -19.26 -20.08 -22.06
CA ALA A 23 -18.10 -20.53 -22.78
C ALA A 23 -18.04 -19.69 -24.04
N THR A 24 -16.94 -18.97 -24.22
CA THR A 24 -16.67 -18.20 -25.43
C THR A 24 -16.76 -19.15 -26.60
N LEU A 25 -17.90 -19.14 -27.29
CA LEU A 25 -18.07 -19.91 -28.52
C LEU A 25 -16.93 -19.48 -29.45
N PRO A 26 -16.06 -20.40 -29.89
CA PRO A 26 -15.01 -20.06 -30.85
C PRO A 26 -15.71 -19.50 -32.07
N VAL A 27 -15.47 -18.23 -32.39
CA VAL A 27 -16.02 -17.61 -33.60
C VAL A 27 -15.52 -18.45 -34.78
N PRO A 28 -16.40 -19.09 -35.57
CA PRO A 28 -15.97 -20.05 -36.57
C PRO A 28 -14.99 -19.42 -37.56
N GLY A 29 -13.78 -19.98 -37.66
CA GLY A 29 -12.72 -19.50 -38.55
C GLY A 29 -11.62 -18.63 -37.92
N MET A 30 -11.69 -18.32 -36.62
CA MET A 30 -10.64 -17.53 -35.96
C MET A 30 -9.32 -18.33 -35.77
N PRO A 31 -8.14 -17.80 -36.13
CA PRO A 31 -6.87 -18.53 -35.95
C PRO A 31 -6.47 -18.67 -34.46
N PRO A 32 -5.66 -19.67 -34.09
CA PRO A 32 -5.18 -19.82 -32.72
C PRO A 32 -4.44 -18.58 -32.20
N GLY A 33 -4.76 -18.16 -30.96
CA GLY A 33 -4.13 -17.01 -30.30
C GLY A 33 -4.78 -15.65 -30.56
N TRP A 34 -5.84 -15.59 -31.35
CA TRP A 34 -6.69 -14.41 -31.51
C TRP A 34 -7.85 -14.41 -30.51
N LEU A 35 -8.27 -13.21 -30.10
CA LEU A 35 -9.38 -12.97 -29.19
C LEU A 35 -10.46 -12.14 -29.91
N PRO A 36 -11.74 -12.52 -29.81
CA PRO A 36 -12.82 -11.66 -30.29
C PRO A 36 -13.00 -10.45 -29.34
N PRO A 37 -13.38 -9.29 -29.87
CA PRO A 37 -13.90 -8.19 -29.06
C PRO A 37 -15.25 -8.60 -28.47
N LEU A 38 -15.49 -8.22 -27.22
CA LEU A 38 -16.72 -8.54 -26.50
C LEU A 38 -17.41 -7.24 -26.02
N PRO A 39 -18.75 -7.21 -26.00
CA PRO A 39 -19.50 -6.10 -25.43
C PRO A 39 -19.37 -6.07 -23.90
N PRO A 40 -19.51 -4.89 -23.26
CA PRO A 40 -19.27 -4.73 -21.83
C PRO A 40 -20.18 -5.60 -20.96
N GLU A 41 -21.41 -5.87 -21.39
CA GLU A 41 -22.35 -6.75 -20.68
C GLU A 41 -21.81 -8.19 -20.61
N ALA A 42 -21.27 -8.70 -21.72
CA ALA A 42 -20.67 -10.04 -21.77
C ALA A 42 -19.36 -10.09 -20.97
N LEU A 43 -18.56 -9.02 -21.00
CA LEU A 43 -17.35 -8.89 -20.17
C LEU A 43 -17.69 -8.87 -18.68
N LEU A 44 -18.78 -8.24 -18.26
CA LEU A 44 -19.20 -8.19 -16.86
C LEU A 44 -20.04 -9.39 -16.41
N ALA A 45 -20.52 -10.25 -17.31
CA ALA A 45 -21.46 -11.34 -17.02
C ALA A 45 -20.92 -12.46 -16.11
N THR A 46 -19.61 -12.54 -15.85
CA THR A 46 -19.05 -13.61 -14.99
C THR A 46 -19.58 -13.50 -13.54
N PRO A 47 -19.80 -14.62 -12.82
CA PRO A 47 -20.31 -14.60 -11.45
C PRO A 47 -19.49 -13.72 -10.50
N LEU A 48 -18.15 -13.76 -10.61
CA LEU A 48 -17.24 -12.92 -9.85
C LEU A 48 -17.49 -11.42 -10.09
N ARG A 49 -17.49 -10.99 -11.35
CA ARG A 49 -17.66 -9.57 -11.72
C ARG A 49 -19.02 -9.03 -11.31
N GLN A 50 -20.09 -9.80 -11.53
CA GLN A 50 -21.43 -9.48 -11.03
C GLN A 50 -21.45 -9.34 -9.49
N ARG A 51 -20.77 -10.24 -8.77
CA ARG A 51 -20.71 -10.17 -7.30
C ARG A 51 -19.91 -8.97 -6.80
N LEU A 52 -18.78 -8.64 -7.43
CA LEU A 52 -18.00 -7.45 -7.11
C LEU A 52 -18.79 -6.17 -7.36
N MET A 53 -19.53 -6.07 -8.47
CA MET A 53 -20.42 -4.93 -8.74
C MET A 53 -21.54 -4.82 -7.68
N GLN A 54 -22.16 -5.93 -7.29
CA GLN A 54 -23.16 -5.95 -6.21
C GLN A 54 -22.56 -5.47 -4.87
N ILE A 55 -21.32 -5.86 -4.56
CA ILE A 55 -20.59 -5.42 -3.36
C ILE A 55 -20.32 -3.92 -3.38
N ILE A 56 -19.87 -3.36 -4.50
CA ILE A 56 -19.62 -1.91 -4.65
C ILE A 56 -20.93 -1.15 -4.49
N TRP A 57 -22.04 -1.64 -5.05
CA TRP A 57 -23.36 -1.04 -4.87
C TRP A 57 -23.82 -1.05 -3.40
N GLN A 58 -23.72 -2.20 -2.73
CA GLN A 58 -24.07 -2.34 -1.31
C GLN A 58 -23.27 -1.44 -0.37
N ARG A 59 -22.08 -0.98 -0.79
CA ARG A 59 -21.21 -0.11 0.02
C ARG A 59 -21.35 1.38 -0.24
N THR A 60 -21.87 1.73 -1.41
CA THR A 60 -22.13 3.11 -1.83
C THR A 60 -23.56 3.54 -1.52
N SER A 61 -24.46 2.60 -1.19
CA SER A 61 -25.84 2.87 -0.74
C SER A 61 -26.71 3.70 -1.71
N LEU A 62 -26.27 3.83 -2.96
CA LEU A 62 -26.96 4.63 -3.98
C LEU A 62 -28.26 3.97 -4.47
N SER A 63 -29.16 4.77 -5.03
CA SER A 63 -30.25 4.26 -5.87
C SER A 63 -29.69 3.53 -7.10
N ALA A 64 -30.46 2.60 -7.67
CA ALA A 64 -30.01 1.83 -8.84
C ALA A 64 -29.66 2.74 -10.04
N SER A 65 -30.41 3.83 -10.26
CA SER A 65 -30.14 4.78 -11.34
C SER A 65 -28.83 5.55 -11.14
N LEU A 66 -28.58 6.03 -9.91
CA LEU A 66 -27.32 6.71 -9.57
C LEU A 66 -26.13 5.74 -9.61
N PHE A 67 -26.29 4.50 -9.16
CA PHE A 67 -25.25 3.48 -9.26
C PHE A 67 -24.88 3.17 -10.72
N VAL A 68 -25.88 3.07 -11.61
CA VAL A 68 -25.64 2.88 -13.05
C VAL A 68 -24.83 4.04 -13.62
N GLN A 69 -25.26 5.28 -13.38
CA GLN A 69 -24.59 6.48 -13.92
C GLN A 69 -23.19 6.70 -13.35
N LEU A 70 -23.04 6.60 -12.02
CA LEU A 70 -21.80 6.92 -11.33
C LEU A 70 -20.79 5.79 -11.37
N TYR A 71 -21.16 4.51 -11.35
CA TYR A 71 -20.19 3.41 -11.22
C TYR A 71 -20.28 2.36 -12.33
N GLN A 72 -21.48 1.93 -12.72
CA GLN A 72 -21.60 0.90 -13.76
C GLN A 72 -21.15 1.43 -15.13
N THR A 73 -21.50 2.65 -15.51
CA THR A 73 -21.10 3.25 -16.79
C THR A 73 -19.58 3.40 -16.93
N PRO A 74 -18.82 3.95 -15.95
CA PRO A 74 -17.36 3.88 -15.95
C PRO A 74 -16.79 2.47 -16.07
N VAL A 75 -17.35 1.50 -15.32
CA VAL A 75 -16.88 0.10 -15.36
C VAL A 75 -17.11 -0.53 -16.73
N MET A 76 -18.25 -0.25 -17.38
CA MET A 76 -18.54 -0.73 -18.74
C MET A 76 -17.54 -0.14 -19.75
N ARG A 77 -17.27 1.17 -19.71
CA ARG A 77 -16.26 1.82 -20.57
C ARG A 77 -14.85 1.32 -20.32
N PHE A 78 -14.48 1.09 -19.06
CA PHE A 78 -13.22 0.44 -18.71
C PHE A 78 -13.15 -0.97 -19.31
N ALA A 79 -14.22 -1.76 -19.17
CA ALA A 79 -14.28 -3.11 -19.73
C ALA A 79 -14.14 -3.11 -21.25
N GLU A 80 -14.76 -2.16 -21.97
CA GLU A 80 -14.62 -2.01 -23.43
C GLU A 80 -13.18 -1.77 -23.90
N LEU A 81 -12.37 -1.06 -23.09
CA LEU A 81 -10.94 -0.83 -23.35
C LEU A 81 -10.06 -1.99 -22.86
N ALA A 82 -10.37 -2.56 -21.70
CA ALA A 82 -9.61 -3.64 -21.05
C ALA A 82 -9.89 -5.02 -21.64
N GLN A 83 -11.03 -5.22 -22.30
CA GLN A 83 -11.45 -6.45 -22.97
C GLN A 83 -11.10 -7.72 -22.17
N GLN A 84 -10.40 -8.67 -22.81
CA GLN A 84 -9.87 -9.87 -22.17
C GLN A 84 -8.39 -9.73 -21.82
N LEU A 85 -7.89 -8.52 -21.60
CA LEU A 85 -6.48 -8.30 -21.28
C LEU A 85 -6.13 -8.83 -19.87
N PRO A 86 -4.97 -9.51 -19.72
CA PRO A 86 -4.38 -9.84 -18.42
C PRO A 86 -3.85 -8.60 -17.69
N ALA A 87 -3.77 -8.64 -16.37
CA ALA A 87 -3.17 -7.56 -15.56
C ALA A 87 -1.64 -7.69 -15.39
N SER A 88 -1.09 -8.89 -15.61
CA SER A 88 0.34 -9.19 -15.43
C SER A 88 0.82 -10.33 -16.33
N GLU A 89 2.10 -10.34 -16.71
CA GLU A 89 2.65 -11.33 -17.66
C GLU A 89 2.71 -12.74 -17.09
N TYR A 90 3.08 -12.88 -15.81
CA TYR A 90 3.30 -14.17 -15.15
C TYR A 90 2.60 -14.32 -13.78
N HIS A 91 2.15 -13.22 -13.18
CA HIS A 91 1.71 -13.18 -11.79
C HIS A 91 0.18 -13.33 -11.67
N HIS A 92 -0.39 -12.89 -10.55
CA HIS A 92 -1.83 -12.88 -10.35
C HIS A 92 -2.55 -12.06 -11.43
N HIS A 93 -3.75 -12.49 -11.79
CA HIS A 93 -4.54 -11.90 -12.89
C HIS A 93 -3.87 -11.96 -14.29
N SER A 94 -2.89 -12.85 -14.51
CA SER A 94 -2.37 -13.20 -15.85
C SER A 94 -3.35 -13.97 -16.75
N ARG A 95 -4.65 -14.03 -16.41
CA ARG A 95 -5.69 -14.74 -17.16
C ARG A 95 -6.42 -13.79 -18.15
N PRO A 96 -7.10 -14.31 -19.18
CA PRO A 96 -8.00 -13.50 -20.00
C PRO A 96 -9.01 -12.73 -19.13
N GLY A 97 -9.04 -11.41 -19.30
CA GLY A 97 -9.87 -10.47 -18.54
C GLY A 97 -9.39 -10.21 -17.10
N GLY A 98 -8.18 -10.63 -16.75
CA GLY A 98 -7.64 -10.45 -15.41
C GLY A 98 -7.46 -8.99 -15.00
N LEU A 99 -7.22 -8.07 -15.94
CA LEU A 99 -7.14 -6.63 -15.65
C LEU A 99 -8.49 -6.11 -15.11
N LEU A 100 -9.60 -6.52 -15.72
CA LEU A 100 -10.94 -6.18 -15.26
C LEU A 100 -11.27 -6.81 -13.90
N ASP A 101 -10.86 -8.06 -13.67
CA ASP A 101 -11.03 -8.71 -12.36
C ASP A 101 -10.30 -7.94 -11.26
N HIS A 102 -9.01 -7.64 -11.48
CA HIS A 102 -8.17 -6.93 -10.52
C HIS A 102 -8.74 -5.55 -10.20
N SER A 103 -9.05 -4.73 -11.21
CA SER A 103 -9.60 -3.39 -11.00
C SER A 103 -10.92 -3.41 -10.22
N LEU A 104 -11.82 -4.38 -10.47
CA LEU A 104 -13.05 -4.55 -9.71
C LEU A 104 -12.83 -5.00 -8.26
N GLU A 105 -11.83 -5.86 -8.02
CA GLU A 105 -11.41 -6.25 -6.67
C GLU A 105 -10.85 -5.03 -5.90
N VAL A 106 -9.98 -4.23 -6.51
CA VAL A 106 -9.43 -3.01 -5.92
C VAL A 106 -10.53 -1.98 -5.65
N MET A 107 -11.48 -1.76 -6.57
CA MET A 107 -12.67 -0.91 -6.31
C MET A 107 -13.50 -1.40 -5.11
N ALA A 108 -13.79 -2.70 -5.04
CA ALA A 108 -14.57 -3.29 -3.96
C ALA A 108 -13.86 -3.18 -2.59
N PHE A 109 -12.53 -3.27 -2.57
CA PHE A 109 -11.70 -3.01 -1.40
C PHE A 109 -11.62 -1.52 -1.03
N ALA A 110 -11.43 -0.63 -1.99
CA ALA A 110 -11.41 0.82 -1.76
C ALA A 110 -12.74 1.28 -1.13
N ALA A 111 -13.87 0.79 -1.64
CA ALA A 111 -15.19 0.98 -1.04
C ALA A 111 -15.30 0.41 0.39
N LYS A 112 -14.60 -0.69 0.71
CA LYS A 112 -14.54 -1.26 2.09
C LYS A 112 -13.82 -0.32 3.05
N LEU A 113 -12.69 0.21 2.61
CA LEU A 113 -11.80 1.01 3.45
C LEU A 113 -12.40 2.41 3.66
N ARG A 114 -12.95 3.03 2.59
CA ARG A 114 -13.70 4.30 2.62
C ARG A 114 -14.75 4.38 3.73
N GLN A 115 -15.48 3.29 4.00
CA GLN A 115 -16.51 3.23 5.04
C GLN A 115 -15.98 3.42 6.48
N ARG A 116 -14.67 3.34 6.70
CA ARG A 116 -14.02 3.54 8.01
C ARG A 116 -13.58 4.98 8.26
N HIS A 117 -13.74 5.87 7.29
CA HIS A 117 -13.26 7.26 7.34
C HIS A 117 -14.42 8.24 7.22
N LEU A 118 -14.34 9.35 7.95
CA LEU A 118 -15.14 10.55 7.70
C LEU A 118 -14.28 11.47 6.83
N LEU A 119 -14.76 11.80 5.63
CA LEU A 119 -14.02 12.58 4.62
C LEU A 119 -14.89 13.77 4.16
N PRO A 120 -14.31 14.97 3.93
CA PRO A 120 -12.88 15.32 4.04
C PRO A 120 -12.35 15.24 5.48
N ALA A 121 -11.07 14.91 5.63
CA ALA A 121 -10.46 14.71 6.95
C ALA A 121 -10.24 16.06 7.65
N GLY A 122 -10.82 16.23 8.84
CA GLY A 122 -10.70 17.48 9.61
C GLY A 122 -11.66 18.61 9.19
N ALA A 123 -12.49 18.41 8.16
CA ALA A 123 -13.59 19.32 7.83
C ALA A 123 -14.72 19.26 8.88
N ALA A 124 -15.61 20.26 8.90
CA ALA A 124 -16.76 20.27 9.80
C ALA A 124 -17.73 19.12 9.45
N PRO A 125 -18.53 18.58 10.41
CA PRO A 125 -19.45 17.49 10.14
C PRO A 125 -20.46 17.77 9.01
N GLU A 126 -20.84 19.04 8.84
CA GLU A 126 -21.73 19.51 7.77
C GLU A 126 -21.06 19.42 6.38
N ASP A 127 -19.79 19.83 6.28
CA ASP A 127 -18.98 19.67 5.06
C ASP A 127 -18.72 18.19 4.77
N GLN A 128 -18.41 17.40 5.79
CA GLN A 128 -18.24 15.94 5.66
C GLN A 128 -19.51 15.26 5.14
N ALA A 129 -20.68 15.64 5.64
CA ALA A 129 -21.96 15.12 5.12
C ALA A 129 -22.23 15.56 3.68
N ARG A 130 -21.95 16.84 3.35
CA ARG A 130 -22.15 17.41 2.00
C ARG A 130 -21.26 16.75 0.95
N GLU A 131 -20.02 16.43 1.30
CA GLU A 131 -18.99 15.99 0.35
C GLU A 131 -18.74 14.48 0.39
N ALA A 132 -19.32 13.75 1.35
CA ALA A 132 -19.10 12.32 1.58
C ALA A 132 -19.17 11.47 0.29
N GLU A 133 -20.20 11.68 -0.54
CA GLU A 133 -20.43 10.93 -1.77
C GLU A 133 -19.40 11.27 -2.86
N ALA A 134 -18.99 12.54 -2.97
CA ALA A 134 -17.97 12.95 -3.91
C ALA A 134 -16.62 12.29 -3.56
N TRP A 135 -16.25 12.27 -2.28
CA TRP A 135 -15.05 11.58 -1.81
C TRP A 135 -15.12 10.06 -2.02
N THR A 136 -16.28 9.44 -1.78
CA THR A 136 -16.50 8.02 -2.09
C THR A 136 -16.31 7.74 -3.58
N ALA A 137 -16.88 8.57 -4.45
CA ALA A 137 -16.76 8.43 -5.89
C ALA A 137 -15.31 8.61 -6.37
N GLY A 138 -14.62 9.67 -5.94
CA GLY A 138 -13.22 9.91 -6.29
C GLY A 138 -12.28 8.76 -5.89
N ILE A 139 -12.48 8.16 -4.71
CA ILE A 139 -11.73 6.98 -4.27
C ILE A 139 -12.01 5.75 -5.14
N ILE A 140 -13.27 5.50 -5.48
CA ILE A 140 -13.66 4.37 -6.32
C ILE A 140 -13.18 4.57 -7.78
N TYR A 141 -13.16 5.80 -8.29
CA TYR A 141 -12.60 6.13 -9.59
C TYR A 141 -11.08 6.02 -9.64
N ALA A 142 -10.37 6.46 -8.59
CA ALA A 142 -8.93 6.27 -8.49
C ALA A 142 -8.59 4.76 -8.46
N ALA A 143 -9.36 3.97 -7.71
CA ALA A 143 -9.24 2.51 -7.69
C ALA A 143 -9.54 1.84 -9.06
N LEU A 144 -10.52 2.32 -9.82
CA LEU A 144 -10.79 1.84 -11.19
C LEU A 144 -9.63 2.18 -12.15
N LEU A 145 -9.05 3.37 -12.02
CA LEU A 145 -8.10 3.92 -13.00
C LEU A 145 -6.63 3.56 -12.71
N HIS A 146 -6.26 3.19 -11.48
CA HIS A 146 -4.85 3.07 -11.05
C HIS A 146 -3.95 2.29 -12.03
N ASP A 147 -4.49 1.22 -12.61
CA ASP A 147 -3.78 0.27 -13.48
C ASP A 147 -4.15 0.39 -14.97
N VAL A 148 -5.08 1.28 -15.35
CA VAL A 148 -5.65 1.28 -16.72
C VAL A 148 -4.63 1.64 -17.80
N GLY A 149 -3.58 2.39 -17.45
CA GLY A 149 -2.51 2.72 -18.38
C GLY A 149 -1.70 1.53 -18.88
N LYS A 150 -1.73 0.38 -18.17
CA LYS A 150 -1.02 -0.85 -18.58
C LYS A 150 -1.45 -1.35 -19.96
N ILE A 151 -2.71 -1.08 -20.35
CA ILE A 151 -3.27 -1.32 -21.69
C ILE A 151 -2.42 -0.64 -22.79
N ALA A 152 -1.87 0.55 -22.49
CA ALA A 152 -1.11 1.35 -23.44
C ALA A 152 0.42 1.21 -23.29
N THR A 153 0.93 0.85 -22.11
CA THR A 153 2.37 0.83 -21.81
C THR A 153 2.97 -0.57 -21.89
N ASP A 154 2.31 -1.56 -21.30
CA ASP A 154 2.89 -2.87 -20.99
C ASP A 154 2.50 -3.89 -22.06
N ILE A 155 1.32 -3.71 -22.67
CA ILE A 155 0.76 -4.59 -23.69
C ILE A 155 0.81 -3.92 -25.08
N GLU A 156 1.23 -4.66 -26.09
CA GLU A 156 1.07 -4.36 -27.51
C GLU A 156 -0.10 -5.18 -28.05
N ILE A 157 -1.06 -4.50 -28.69
CA ILE A 157 -2.30 -5.08 -29.22
C ILE A 157 -2.31 -4.86 -30.72
N ILE A 158 -2.48 -5.94 -31.47
CA ILE A 158 -2.48 -5.95 -32.94
C ILE A 158 -3.82 -6.52 -33.42
N THR A 159 -4.50 -5.80 -34.31
CA THR A 159 -5.77 -6.18 -34.93
C THR A 159 -5.58 -7.06 -36.17
N ASP A 160 -6.67 -7.61 -36.69
CA ASP A 160 -6.70 -8.55 -37.82
C ASP A 160 -6.22 -7.99 -39.18
N ASP A 161 -6.08 -6.67 -39.28
CA ASP A 161 -5.43 -5.93 -40.37
C ASP A 161 -3.94 -5.65 -40.14
N ASP A 162 -3.33 -6.35 -39.16
CA ASP A 162 -1.95 -6.19 -38.67
C ASP A 162 -1.61 -4.74 -38.21
N GLN A 163 -2.61 -3.90 -37.98
CA GLN A 163 -2.41 -2.58 -37.36
C GLN A 163 -2.28 -2.69 -35.85
N ARG A 164 -1.53 -1.74 -35.26
CA ARG A 164 -1.42 -1.61 -33.82
C ARG A 164 -2.56 -0.74 -33.29
N TRP A 165 -3.35 -1.29 -32.37
CA TRP A 165 -4.39 -0.54 -31.67
C TRP A 165 -3.80 0.23 -30.48
N TYR A 166 -4.44 1.35 -30.15
CA TYR A 166 -4.15 2.18 -29.00
C TYR A 166 -5.48 2.58 -28.31
N PRO A 167 -5.55 2.65 -26.97
CA PRO A 167 -6.82 2.85 -26.26
C PRO A 167 -7.50 4.18 -26.55
N TRP A 168 -6.76 5.23 -26.97
CA TRP A 168 -7.34 6.51 -27.40
C TRP A 168 -7.96 6.48 -28.81
N LEU A 169 -7.97 5.34 -29.50
CA LEU A 169 -8.77 5.13 -30.71
C LEU A 169 -10.22 4.70 -30.38
N GLY A 170 -10.55 4.53 -29.10
CA GLY A 170 -11.83 3.99 -28.64
C GLY A 170 -11.84 2.46 -28.58
N PRO A 171 -12.99 1.85 -28.25
CA PRO A 171 -13.13 0.40 -28.00
C PRO A 171 -12.56 -0.49 -29.12
N LEU A 172 -12.05 -1.66 -28.73
CA LEU A 172 -11.65 -2.70 -29.68
C LEU A 172 -12.90 -3.27 -30.38
N THR A 173 -13.03 -3.01 -31.69
CA THR A 173 -14.13 -3.50 -32.53
C THR A 173 -13.76 -4.66 -33.44
N ARG A 174 -12.49 -5.09 -33.45
CA ARG A 174 -11.95 -6.15 -34.30
C ARG A 174 -11.28 -7.26 -33.49
N PRO A 175 -11.20 -8.49 -34.03
CA PRO A 175 -10.32 -9.53 -33.49
C PRO A 175 -8.91 -9.01 -33.27
N TYR A 176 -8.31 -9.37 -32.13
CA TYR A 176 -6.99 -8.88 -31.74
C TYR A 176 -6.14 -9.98 -31.15
N ARG A 177 -4.82 -9.79 -31.21
CA ARG A 177 -3.80 -10.57 -30.50
C ARG A 177 -2.98 -9.62 -29.63
N LEU A 178 -2.55 -10.12 -28.47
CA LEU A 178 -1.77 -9.35 -27.50
C LEU A 178 -0.36 -9.89 -27.34
N LYS A 179 0.57 -9.01 -26.97
CA LYS A 179 1.99 -9.32 -26.73
C LYS A 179 2.55 -8.38 -25.68
N TYR A 180 3.26 -8.90 -24.69
CA TYR A 180 3.94 -8.07 -23.70
C TYR A 180 5.15 -7.35 -24.28
N ARG A 181 5.31 -6.08 -23.88
CA ARG A 181 6.46 -5.26 -24.26
C ARG A 181 7.62 -5.53 -23.32
N LYS A 182 8.77 -5.85 -23.91
CA LYS A 182 10.03 -5.94 -23.18
C LYS A 182 10.50 -4.53 -22.84
N ASN A 183 11.02 -4.34 -21.63
CA ASN A 183 11.54 -3.06 -21.13
C ASN A 183 10.48 -1.93 -21.15
N HIS A 184 9.24 -2.20 -20.74
CA HIS A 184 8.25 -1.14 -20.53
C HIS A 184 8.63 -0.29 -19.31
N ASN A 185 8.44 1.03 -19.40
CA ASN A 185 8.70 1.91 -18.27
C ASN A 185 7.49 1.92 -17.33
N HIS A 186 7.65 1.27 -16.17
CA HIS A 186 6.63 1.18 -15.11
C HIS A 186 6.11 2.53 -14.61
N THR A 187 6.86 3.63 -14.76
CA THR A 187 6.39 4.97 -14.35
C THR A 187 5.43 5.63 -15.35
N LEU A 188 5.21 5.04 -16.53
CA LEU A 188 4.31 5.60 -17.55
C LEU A 188 2.84 5.18 -17.41
N HIS A 189 2.52 4.01 -16.83
CA HIS A 189 1.11 3.60 -16.74
C HIS A 189 0.25 4.56 -15.91
N PRO A 190 0.72 5.19 -14.80
CA PRO A 190 -0.11 6.17 -14.10
C PRO A 190 -0.32 7.45 -14.93
N VAL A 191 0.71 7.91 -15.65
CA VAL A 191 0.59 9.06 -16.56
C VAL A 191 -0.45 8.80 -17.66
N ILE A 192 -0.48 7.59 -18.22
CA ILE A 192 -1.50 7.22 -19.22
C ILE A 192 -2.88 6.99 -18.57
N ALA A 193 -2.97 6.57 -17.31
CA ALA A 193 -4.25 6.49 -16.60
C ALA A 193 -4.94 7.86 -16.53
N GLY A 194 -4.19 8.94 -16.29
CA GLY A 194 -4.69 10.32 -16.41
C GLY A 194 -5.25 10.67 -17.80
N LEU A 195 -4.60 10.21 -18.87
CA LEU A 195 -5.07 10.40 -20.26
C LEU A 195 -6.34 9.59 -20.58
N LEU A 196 -6.48 8.39 -20.03
CA LEU A 196 -7.64 7.52 -20.27
C LEU A 196 -8.84 7.85 -19.36
N ALA A 197 -8.63 8.57 -18.26
CA ALA A 197 -9.68 8.97 -17.32
C ALA A 197 -10.84 9.72 -18.00
N THR A 198 -10.58 10.54 -19.01
CA THR A 198 -11.61 11.31 -19.74
C THR A 198 -12.47 10.48 -20.69
N GLN A 199 -12.00 9.29 -21.09
CA GLN A 199 -12.77 8.35 -21.90
C GLN A 199 -13.64 7.46 -21.00
N ILE A 200 -13.09 7.05 -19.85
CA ILE A 200 -13.73 6.13 -18.91
C ILE A 200 -14.77 6.85 -18.04
N LEU A 201 -14.43 7.99 -17.44
CA LEU A 201 -15.34 8.74 -16.58
C LEU A 201 -16.29 9.64 -17.39
N PRO A 202 -17.58 9.70 -17.04
CA PRO A 202 -18.50 10.70 -17.58
C PRO A 202 -18.01 12.12 -17.27
N VAL A 203 -18.17 13.03 -18.23
CA VAL A 203 -17.84 14.47 -18.05
C VAL A 203 -18.59 15.07 -16.86
N ALA A 204 -19.84 14.65 -16.63
CA ALA A 204 -20.61 15.06 -15.45
C ALA A 204 -19.95 14.65 -14.12
N ALA A 205 -19.33 13.47 -14.05
CA ALA A 205 -18.62 13.00 -12.86
C ALA A 205 -17.31 13.80 -12.66
N LEU A 206 -16.55 14.04 -13.73
CA LEU A 206 -15.34 14.88 -13.68
C LEU A 206 -15.65 16.32 -13.22
N ASN A 207 -16.70 16.92 -13.79
CA ASN A 207 -17.15 18.26 -13.41
C ASN A 207 -17.64 18.31 -11.96
N TRP A 208 -18.27 17.24 -11.46
CA TRP A 208 -18.73 17.15 -10.07
C TRP A 208 -17.56 17.02 -9.09
N LEU A 209 -16.57 16.16 -9.36
CA LEU A 209 -15.35 16.10 -8.54
C LEU A 209 -14.64 17.46 -8.49
N ALA A 210 -14.55 18.16 -9.62
CA ALA A 210 -13.88 19.46 -9.73
C ALA A 210 -14.55 20.60 -8.93
N GLN A 211 -15.78 20.42 -8.43
CA GLN A 211 -16.40 21.36 -7.48
C GLN A 211 -15.72 21.31 -6.10
N TYR A 212 -15.06 20.21 -5.76
CA TYR A 212 -14.40 19.97 -4.48
C TYR A 212 -12.89 19.93 -4.69
N ARG A 213 -12.24 21.09 -4.50
CA ARG A 213 -10.84 21.29 -4.89
C ARG A 213 -9.88 20.26 -4.29
N GLU A 214 -9.96 20.00 -2.98
CA GLU A 214 -9.06 19.07 -2.27
C GLU A 214 -9.20 17.63 -2.81
N LEU A 215 -10.45 17.18 -2.98
CA LEU A 215 -10.79 15.89 -3.59
C LEU A 215 -10.23 15.79 -5.01
N TYR A 216 -10.40 16.83 -5.84
CA TYR A 216 -9.97 16.81 -7.23
C TYR A 216 -8.45 16.78 -7.38
N GLU A 217 -7.73 17.60 -6.61
CA GLU A 217 -6.26 17.59 -6.56
C GLU A 217 -5.75 16.21 -6.08
N SER A 218 -6.29 15.68 -4.99
CA SER A 218 -5.97 14.36 -4.43
C SER A 218 -6.23 13.22 -5.43
N PHE A 219 -7.37 13.26 -6.13
CA PHE A 219 -7.73 12.29 -7.17
C PHE A 219 -6.75 12.32 -8.35
N LEU A 220 -6.43 13.52 -8.87
CA LEU A 220 -5.50 13.67 -10.00
C LEU A 220 -4.09 13.19 -9.65
N PHE A 221 -3.57 13.53 -8.46
CA PHE A 221 -2.28 12.99 -8.00
C PHE A 221 -2.32 11.47 -7.87
N CYS A 222 -3.41 10.89 -7.37
CA CYS A 222 -3.55 9.44 -7.23
C CYS A 222 -3.46 8.72 -8.58
N ILE A 223 -4.28 9.11 -9.57
CA ILE A 223 -4.31 8.41 -10.87
C ILE A 223 -3.02 8.61 -11.67
N CYS A 224 -2.33 9.75 -11.50
CA CYS A 224 -1.03 10.03 -12.10
C CYS A 224 0.15 9.41 -11.33
N GLY A 225 -0.09 8.62 -10.27
CA GLY A 225 0.94 7.86 -9.55
C GLY A 225 1.71 8.64 -8.48
N HIS A 226 1.34 9.91 -8.24
CA HIS A 226 1.89 10.75 -7.17
C HIS A 226 1.18 10.46 -5.85
N TYR A 227 1.25 9.20 -5.40
CA TYR A 227 0.59 8.74 -4.17
C TYR A 227 1.05 9.49 -2.91
N ASP A 228 2.26 10.05 -2.93
CA ASP A 228 2.82 10.94 -1.91
C ASP A 228 2.06 12.26 -1.76
N GLN A 229 1.43 12.75 -2.83
CA GLN A 229 0.63 13.98 -2.88
C GLN A 229 -0.89 13.69 -2.92
N ALA A 230 -1.28 12.44 -3.17
CA ALA A 230 -2.67 12.01 -3.21
C ALA A 230 -3.35 11.91 -1.83
N GLY A 231 -2.60 12.05 -0.73
CA GLY A 231 -3.14 11.97 0.63
C GLY A 231 -3.96 10.70 0.88
N ILE A 232 -5.12 10.85 1.53
CA ILE A 232 -5.96 9.71 1.93
C ILE A 232 -6.48 8.87 0.75
N ILE A 233 -6.69 9.46 -0.43
CA ILE A 233 -7.10 8.68 -1.62
C ILE A 233 -5.97 7.74 -2.04
N GLY A 234 -4.73 8.24 -2.06
CA GLY A 234 -3.55 7.43 -2.37
C GLY A 234 -3.34 6.30 -1.37
N GLU A 235 -3.43 6.59 -0.07
CA GLU A 235 -3.33 5.59 0.99
C GLU A 235 -4.38 4.47 0.85
N LEU A 236 -5.64 4.84 0.62
CA LEU A 236 -6.75 3.90 0.50
C LEU A 236 -6.67 3.04 -0.77
N VAL A 237 -6.24 3.62 -1.91
CA VAL A 237 -6.02 2.87 -3.16
C VAL A 237 -4.83 1.91 -3.00
N GLN A 238 -3.71 2.35 -2.42
CA GLN A 238 -2.56 1.47 -2.17
C GLN A 238 -2.85 0.36 -1.14
N GLU A 239 -3.70 0.59 -0.13
CA GLU A 239 -4.15 -0.49 0.76
C GLU A 239 -5.14 -1.44 0.05
N ALA A 240 -6.03 -0.92 -0.80
CA ALA A 240 -6.96 -1.74 -1.57
C ALA A 240 -6.26 -2.66 -2.59
N ASP A 241 -5.26 -2.14 -3.32
CA ASP A 241 -4.41 -2.92 -4.23
C ASP A 241 -3.73 -4.08 -3.49
N ARG A 242 -2.94 -3.77 -2.46
CA ARG A 242 -2.25 -4.77 -1.62
C ARG A 242 -3.21 -5.81 -1.03
N ALA A 243 -4.43 -5.40 -0.66
CA ALA A 243 -5.45 -6.31 -0.14
C ALA A 243 -6.00 -7.26 -1.22
N SER A 244 -6.17 -6.81 -2.46
CA SER A 244 -6.60 -7.65 -3.59
C SER A 244 -5.58 -8.76 -3.88
N VAL A 245 -4.30 -8.40 -4.01
CA VAL A 245 -3.19 -9.34 -4.24
C VAL A 245 -3.09 -10.36 -3.10
N ALA A 246 -3.11 -9.91 -1.85
CA ALA A 246 -3.06 -10.78 -0.68
C ALA A 246 -4.27 -11.74 -0.59
N GLN A 247 -5.48 -11.29 -0.95
CA GLN A 247 -6.65 -12.14 -1.02
C GLN A 247 -6.49 -13.22 -2.08
N PHE A 248 -6.05 -12.86 -3.29
CA PHE A 248 -5.91 -13.82 -4.39
C PHE A 248 -4.86 -14.90 -4.08
N MET A 249 -3.75 -14.52 -3.43
CA MET A 249 -2.72 -15.45 -2.94
C MET A 249 -3.25 -16.43 -1.89
N GLY A 250 -4.01 -15.94 -0.90
CA GLY A 250 -4.57 -16.78 0.16
C GLY A 250 -5.69 -17.71 -0.33
N ALA A 251 -6.42 -17.31 -1.37
CA ALA A 251 -7.54 -18.06 -1.93
C ALA A 251 -7.12 -19.14 -2.93
N ASN A 252 -6.10 -18.88 -3.78
CA ASN A 252 -5.82 -19.67 -4.99
C ASN A 252 -4.33 -20.03 -5.17
N ALA A 253 -3.63 -20.36 -4.09
CA ALA A 253 -2.26 -20.88 -4.15
C ALA A 253 -2.13 -22.11 -5.09
N SER A 254 -3.17 -22.94 -5.18
CA SER A 254 -3.26 -24.10 -6.08
C SER A 254 -3.37 -23.72 -7.57
N VAL A 255 -4.25 -22.78 -7.94
CA VAL A 255 -4.46 -22.39 -9.34
C VAL A 255 -3.25 -21.60 -9.90
N ALA A 256 -2.48 -20.93 -9.04
CA ALA A 256 -1.22 -20.30 -9.41
C ALA A 256 -0.13 -21.32 -9.79
N LEU A 257 -0.19 -22.55 -9.25
CA LEU A 257 0.72 -23.67 -9.52
C LEU A 257 0.41 -24.42 -10.82
N GLU A 258 -0.82 -24.34 -11.34
CA GLU A 258 -1.24 -25.05 -12.56
C GLU A 258 -0.75 -24.39 -13.86
N ARG A 259 -0.17 -23.19 -13.78
CA ARG A 259 0.41 -22.48 -14.92
C ARG A 259 1.92 -22.75 -15.02
N PRO A 260 2.50 -22.78 -16.23
CA PRO A 260 3.95 -22.80 -16.41
C PRO A 260 4.55 -21.45 -15.98
N GLN A 261 4.71 -21.27 -14.68
CA GLN A 261 5.41 -20.16 -14.08
C GLN A 261 6.86 -20.12 -14.59
N PRO A 262 7.42 -18.95 -14.93
CA PRO A 262 8.85 -18.84 -15.15
C PRO A 262 9.57 -19.37 -13.89
N SER A 263 10.61 -20.20 -14.04
CA SER A 263 11.33 -20.76 -12.90
C SER A 263 11.80 -19.66 -11.94
N LEU A 264 11.81 -19.90 -10.63
CA LEU A 264 12.27 -18.96 -9.60
C LEU A 264 13.58 -18.21 -9.97
N PRO A 265 14.61 -18.85 -10.54
CA PRO A 265 15.81 -18.15 -11.06
C PRO A 265 15.55 -17.11 -12.16
N LYS A 266 14.63 -17.38 -13.09
CA LYS A 266 14.21 -16.43 -14.12
C LYS A 266 13.47 -15.24 -13.48
N GLN A 267 12.67 -15.49 -12.46
CA GLN A 267 11.97 -14.44 -11.70
C GLN A 267 12.95 -13.59 -10.87
N ILE A 268 13.92 -14.20 -10.19
CA ILE A 268 15.00 -13.49 -9.49
C ILE A 268 15.81 -12.62 -10.47
N LEU A 269 16.14 -13.13 -11.66
CA LEU A 269 16.84 -12.34 -12.67
C LEU A 269 16.01 -11.15 -13.17
N THR A 270 14.69 -11.31 -13.35
CA THR A 270 13.79 -10.18 -13.64
C THR A 270 13.79 -9.17 -12.49
N ALA A 271 13.63 -9.62 -11.24
CA ALA A 271 13.66 -8.77 -10.05
C ALA A 271 14.95 -7.93 -9.97
N VAL A 272 16.11 -8.56 -10.17
CA VAL A 272 17.41 -7.87 -10.14
C VAL A 272 17.51 -6.84 -11.27
N ARG A 273 17.04 -7.13 -12.49
CA ARG A 273 17.05 -6.16 -13.60
C ARG A 273 16.15 -4.95 -13.32
N GLU A 274 14.93 -5.20 -12.84
CA GLU A 274 13.97 -4.12 -12.53
C GLU A 274 14.47 -3.24 -11.38
N LEU A 275 15.00 -3.85 -10.32
CA LEU A 275 15.59 -3.12 -9.20
C LEU A 275 16.82 -2.30 -9.62
N ILE A 276 17.62 -2.78 -10.57
CA ILE A 276 18.77 -2.05 -11.14
C ILE A 276 18.33 -0.79 -11.90
N VAL A 277 17.20 -0.85 -12.61
CA VAL A 277 16.67 0.31 -13.37
C VAL A 277 15.91 1.29 -12.47
N SER A 278 15.15 0.79 -11.49
CA SER A 278 14.19 1.60 -10.73
C SER A 278 14.66 2.07 -9.34
N GLN A 279 15.59 1.36 -8.68
CA GLN A 279 15.88 1.57 -7.26
C GLN A 279 17.37 1.60 -6.88
N PHE A 280 18.27 0.97 -7.65
CA PHE A 280 19.66 0.83 -7.25
C PHE A 280 20.51 1.98 -7.78
N THR A 281 21.24 2.64 -6.88
CA THR A 281 22.26 3.62 -7.28
C THR A 281 23.58 2.88 -7.57
N LEU A 282 23.98 2.82 -8.84
CA LEU A 282 25.22 2.15 -9.27
C LEU A 282 26.38 3.13 -9.49
N SER A 283 27.59 2.74 -9.08
CA SER A 283 28.87 3.39 -9.41
C SER A 283 28.95 4.89 -9.10
N ASN A 284 28.30 5.37 -8.02
CA ASN A 284 28.31 6.78 -7.64
C ASN A 284 29.72 7.23 -7.19
N PRO A 285 30.33 8.26 -7.82
CA PRO A 285 31.70 8.69 -7.49
C PRO A 285 31.84 9.50 -6.19
N ALA A 286 30.73 9.97 -5.60
CA ALA A 286 30.73 10.92 -4.48
C ALA A 286 30.08 10.40 -3.18
N SER A 287 29.43 9.23 -3.19
CA SER A 287 28.79 8.65 -2.00
C SER A 287 28.63 7.14 -2.08
N GLY A 288 28.09 6.52 -1.02
CA GLY A 288 27.79 5.09 -1.00
C GLY A 288 26.84 4.69 -2.14
N SER A 289 27.14 3.55 -2.78
CA SER A 289 26.35 2.96 -3.86
C SER A 289 25.71 1.63 -3.42
N ASP A 290 24.62 1.23 -4.05
CA ASP A 290 24.05 -0.13 -3.88
C ASP A 290 24.87 -1.19 -4.62
N GLY A 291 25.66 -0.76 -5.61
CA GLY A 291 26.58 -1.62 -6.35
C GLY A 291 27.54 -0.84 -7.26
N TRP A 292 28.49 -1.56 -7.86
CA TRP A 292 29.56 -1.03 -8.71
C TRP A 292 29.72 -1.90 -9.95
N LEU A 293 29.71 -1.29 -11.12
CA LEU A 293 29.90 -1.98 -12.40
C LEU A 293 31.36 -1.92 -12.83
N THR A 294 32.03 -3.06 -12.87
CA THR A 294 33.38 -3.22 -13.45
C THR A 294 33.28 -3.77 -14.88
N GLY A 295 34.38 -3.75 -15.64
CA GLY A 295 34.39 -4.25 -17.02
C GLY A 295 34.01 -5.73 -17.14
N ASP A 296 34.38 -6.54 -16.15
CA ASP A 296 34.15 -7.98 -16.08
C ASP A 296 32.88 -8.37 -15.28
N ALA A 297 32.52 -7.62 -14.24
CA ALA A 297 31.45 -7.98 -13.31
C ALA A 297 30.61 -6.80 -12.81
N LEU A 298 29.33 -7.05 -12.54
CA LEU A 298 28.52 -6.20 -11.68
C LEU A 298 28.64 -6.68 -10.23
N TRP A 299 28.95 -5.78 -9.30
CA TRP A 299 29.07 -6.08 -7.88
C TRP A 299 27.95 -5.40 -7.10
N LEU A 300 27.09 -6.16 -6.43
CA LEU A 300 25.94 -5.62 -5.68
C LEU A 300 26.07 -5.93 -4.18
N ILE A 301 25.67 -5.02 -3.29
CA ILE A 301 25.72 -5.28 -1.85
C ILE A 301 24.78 -6.44 -1.49
N SER A 302 25.33 -7.51 -0.92
CA SER A 302 24.66 -8.80 -0.77
C SER A 302 23.37 -8.74 0.02
N LYS A 303 23.40 -8.19 1.23
CA LYS A 303 22.23 -8.13 2.12
C LYS A 303 21.11 -7.25 1.55
N THR A 304 21.41 -6.02 1.15
CA THR A 304 20.40 -5.10 0.60
C THR A 304 19.81 -5.62 -0.70
N THR A 305 20.61 -6.27 -1.54
CA THR A 305 20.12 -6.93 -2.76
C THR A 305 19.18 -8.08 -2.44
N ALA A 306 19.55 -8.98 -1.51
CA ALA A 306 18.68 -10.08 -1.09
C ALA A 306 17.35 -9.59 -0.52
N ASP A 307 17.39 -8.59 0.37
CA ASP A 307 16.23 -8.08 1.06
C ASP A 307 15.29 -7.35 0.08
N ARG A 308 15.82 -6.56 -0.88
CA ARG A 308 15.03 -5.91 -1.95
C ARG A 308 14.49 -6.91 -2.99
N VAL A 309 15.28 -7.90 -3.41
CA VAL A 309 14.83 -8.96 -4.34
C VAL A 309 13.71 -9.78 -3.72
N ARG A 310 13.83 -10.17 -2.44
CA ARG A 310 12.75 -10.86 -1.71
C ARG A 310 11.50 -9.99 -1.62
N ALA A 311 11.64 -8.71 -1.26
CA ALA A 311 10.51 -7.79 -1.18
C ALA A 311 9.80 -7.65 -2.54
N TRP A 312 10.55 -7.51 -3.63
CA TRP A 312 10.00 -7.44 -4.99
C TRP A 312 9.27 -8.74 -5.37
N LEU A 313 9.86 -9.91 -5.16
CA LEU A 313 9.24 -11.20 -5.48
C LEU A 313 7.95 -11.41 -4.65
N LEU A 314 7.94 -11.05 -3.37
CA LEU A 314 6.74 -11.12 -2.53
C LEU A 314 5.67 -10.11 -2.95
N GLN A 315 6.04 -8.89 -3.37
CA GLN A 315 5.11 -7.91 -3.94
C GLN A 315 4.48 -8.39 -5.25
N GLN A 316 5.26 -9.08 -6.09
CA GLN A 316 4.79 -9.72 -7.32
C GLN A 316 4.03 -11.04 -7.08
N GLY A 317 3.85 -11.44 -5.81
CA GLY A 317 3.05 -12.61 -5.43
C GLY A 317 3.71 -13.97 -5.71
N VAL A 318 5.03 -13.98 -5.84
CA VAL A 318 5.80 -15.21 -6.08
C VAL A 318 5.74 -16.12 -4.86
N THR A 319 5.27 -17.36 -5.06
CA THR A 319 5.27 -18.41 -4.04
C THR A 319 6.59 -19.19 -4.03
N GLY A 320 7.09 -19.57 -2.86
CA GLY A 320 8.33 -20.34 -2.72
C GLY A 320 9.62 -19.51 -2.67
N VAL A 321 9.52 -18.18 -2.45
CA VAL A 321 10.70 -17.31 -2.25
C VAL A 321 11.45 -17.71 -0.97
N PRO A 322 12.78 -17.92 -1.00
CA PRO A 322 13.52 -18.32 0.21
C PRO A 322 13.56 -17.25 1.31
N ASP A 323 13.11 -17.63 2.52
CA ASP A 323 13.11 -16.78 3.71
C ASP A 323 14.53 -16.36 4.14
N SER A 324 15.55 -17.20 3.89
CA SER A 324 16.94 -16.91 4.25
C SER A 324 17.74 -16.38 3.07
N ASN A 325 18.63 -15.42 3.34
CA ASN A 325 19.51 -14.85 2.31
C ASN A 325 20.48 -15.92 1.75
N ALA A 326 20.92 -16.87 2.58
CA ALA A 326 21.75 -17.99 2.14
C ALA A 326 21.07 -18.81 1.03
N ARG A 327 19.87 -19.36 1.27
CA ARG A 327 19.13 -20.15 0.27
C ARG A 327 18.82 -19.35 -1.00
N LEU A 328 18.56 -18.05 -0.90
CA LEU A 328 18.37 -17.19 -2.06
C LEU A 328 19.67 -17.09 -2.89
N PHE A 329 20.83 -16.96 -2.24
CA PHE A 329 22.12 -16.94 -2.93
C PHE A 329 22.49 -18.29 -3.53
N ASP A 330 22.20 -19.39 -2.84
CA ASP A 330 22.42 -20.75 -3.33
C ASP A 330 21.61 -21.01 -4.62
N GLU A 331 20.33 -20.63 -4.64
CA GLU A 331 19.45 -20.70 -5.82
C GLU A 331 19.99 -19.84 -6.98
N MET A 332 20.43 -18.60 -6.70
CA MET A 332 21.04 -17.72 -7.71
C MET A 332 22.36 -18.28 -8.26
N GLN A 333 23.16 -18.96 -7.43
CA GLN A 333 24.42 -19.58 -7.84
C GLN A 333 24.18 -20.87 -8.63
N ALA A 334 23.30 -21.75 -8.17
CA ALA A 334 22.96 -23.01 -8.83
C ALA A 334 22.49 -22.81 -10.28
N HIS A 335 21.81 -21.70 -10.55
CA HIS A 335 21.31 -21.32 -11.87
C HIS A 335 22.21 -20.32 -12.63
N GLY A 336 23.44 -20.09 -12.16
CA GLY A 336 24.45 -19.32 -12.88
C GLY A 336 24.11 -17.84 -13.07
N LEU A 337 23.41 -17.25 -12.10
CA LEU A 337 23.18 -15.79 -11.99
C LEU A 337 24.35 -15.10 -11.26
N LEU A 338 25.02 -15.83 -10.35
CA LEU A 338 26.20 -15.38 -9.61
C LEU A 338 27.48 -16.03 -10.16
N LEU A 339 28.59 -15.30 -10.06
CA LEU A 339 29.95 -15.80 -10.22
C LEU A 339 30.50 -16.17 -8.82
N PRO A 340 30.74 -17.46 -8.52
CA PRO A 340 31.16 -17.89 -7.19
C PRO A 340 32.61 -17.48 -6.88
N THR A 341 32.95 -17.42 -5.59
CA THR A 341 34.33 -17.27 -5.11
C THR A 341 35.19 -18.47 -5.50
N GLN A 342 36.51 -18.35 -5.31
CA GLN A 342 37.45 -19.49 -5.47
C GLN A 342 37.12 -20.68 -4.55
N GLU A 343 36.43 -20.44 -3.44
CA GLU A 343 35.94 -21.46 -2.50
C GLU A 343 34.54 -21.99 -2.85
N GLY A 344 33.95 -21.58 -3.98
CA GLY A 344 32.61 -21.99 -4.40
C GLY A 344 31.45 -21.31 -3.66
N LYS A 345 31.70 -20.20 -2.94
CA LYS A 345 30.66 -19.46 -2.19
C LYS A 345 30.04 -18.33 -3.02
N ALA A 346 28.80 -17.97 -2.75
CA ALA A 346 28.07 -16.95 -3.48
C ALA A 346 28.46 -15.50 -3.14
N VAL A 347 28.93 -15.27 -1.92
CA VAL A 347 29.23 -13.93 -1.37
C VAL A 347 30.74 -13.70 -1.34
N TRP A 348 31.15 -12.55 -1.87
CA TRP A 348 32.53 -12.08 -1.89
C TRP A 348 32.75 -11.02 -0.80
N THR A 349 33.87 -11.09 -0.09
CA THR A 349 34.34 -9.97 0.76
C THR A 349 35.29 -9.12 -0.07
N CYS A 350 35.00 -7.83 -0.25
CA CYS A 350 35.76 -6.94 -1.11
C CYS A 350 36.10 -5.61 -0.44
N GLU A 351 37.34 -5.15 -0.64
CA GLU A 351 37.70 -3.73 -0.51
C GLU A 351 37.35 -2.98 -1.80
N ILE A 352 36.96 -1.72 -1.66
CA ILE A 352 36.56 -0.84 -2.76
C ILE A 352 37.34 0.45 -2.61
N ALA A 353 38.04 0.85 -3.67
CA ALA A 353 38.75 2.12 -3.76
C ALA A 353 38.36 2.83 -5.05
N ALA A 354 37.74 4.00 -4.95
CA ALA A 354 37.48 4.87 -6.09
C ALA A 354 38.74 5.65 -6.47
N ASP A 355 38.88 6.00 -7.75
CA ASP A 355 39.99 6.83 -8.23
C ASP A 355 39.93 8.26 -7.65
N SER A 356 38.77 8.67 -7.12
CA SER A 356 38.58 9.90 -6.34
C SER A 356 39.17 9.86 -4.91
N GLY A 357 39.76 8.72 -4.51
CA GLY A 357 40.28 8.49 -3.16
C GLY A 357 39.22 8.05 -2.14
N TRP A 358 37.96 7.89 -2.55
CA TRP A 358 36.90 7.40 -1.67
C TRP A 358 37.03 5.89 -1.40
N THR A 359 36.91 5.51 -0.13
CA THR A 359 36.80 4.10 0.31
C THR A 359 35.71 4.00 1.39
N PRO A 360 35.01 2.86 1.53
CA PRO A 360 34.01 2.67 2.58
C PRO A 360 34.62 2.41 3.99
N GLY A 361 35.95 2.43 4.14
CA GLY A 361 36.67 2.26 5.41
C GLY A 361 36.58 0.85 6.05
N ARG A 362 35.76 -0.05 5.52
CA ARG A 362 35.65 -1.46 5.86
C ARG A 362 35.34 -2.29 4.62
N PRO A 363 35.77 -3.56 4.54
CA PRO A 363 35.39 -4.43 3.44
C PRO A 363 33.88 -4.69 3.44
N LEU A 364 33.27 -4.75 2.26
CA LEU A 364 31.84 -5.00 2.06
C LEU A 364 31.61 -6.41 1.51
N THR A 365 30.44 -6.98 1.83
CA THR A 365 30.01 -8.29 1.32
C THR A 365 29.16 -8.11 0.06
N LEU A 366 29.72 -8.51 -1.09
CA LEU A 366 29.16 -8.28 -2.42
C LEU A 366 28.75 -9.58 -3.12
N LEU A 367 27.76 -9.49 -4.00
CA LEU A 367 27.41 -10.51 -4.99
C LEU A 367 28.03 -10.11 -6.32
N ARG A 368 28.65 -11.06 -7.02
CA ARG A 368 29.27 -10.83 -8.32
C ARG A 368 28.38 -11.41 -9.42
N LEU A 369 27.88 -10.59 -10.33
CA LEU A 369 26.98 -10.99 -11.42
C LEU A 369 27.64 -10.77 -12.79
N PRO A 370 27.45 -11.67 -13.78
CA PRO A 370 27.89 -11.43 -15.14
C PRO A 370 27.05 -10.29 -15.76
N PRO A 371 27.63 -9.16 -16.20
CA PRO A 371 26.83 -8.01 -16.64
C PRO A 371 26.10 -8.26 -17.96
N ALA A 372 26.48 -9.30 -18.73
CA ALA A 372 25.71 -9.80 -19.88
C ALA A 372 24.38 -10.50 -19.50
N ARG A 373 24.21 -10.92 -18.23
CA ARG A 373 22.91 -11.39 -17.72
C ARG A 373 21.96 -10.21 -17.44
N ILE A 374 22.49 -9.02 -17.16
CA ILE A 374 21.70 -7.84 -16.82
C ILE A 374 21.40 -6.98 -18.06
N TRP A 375 22.43 -6.59 -18.81
CA TRP A 375 22.32 -5.70 -19.98
C TRP A 375 22.68 -6.40 -21.29
N THR A 376 21.87 -6.18 -22.32
CA THR A 376 22.10 -6.67 -23.69
C THR A 376 22.62 -5.61 -24.67
N ALA A 377 22.43 -4.31 -24.38
CA ALA A 377 22.92 -3.20 -25.20
C ALA A 377 23.26 -1.97 -24.33
N ASP A 378 22.25 -1.42 -23.64
CA ASP A 378 22.36 -0.16 -22.88
C ASP A 378 23.03 -0.35 -21.51
N ARG A 379 24.35 -0.56 -21.50
CA ARG A 379 25.15 -0.74 -20.28
C ARG A 379 25.62 0.61 -19.71
N PRO A 380 25.48 0.87 -18.39
CA PRO A 380 26.06 2.04 -17.73
C PRO A 380 27.58 2.13 -17.85
N ALA A 381 28.13 3.32 -17.61
CA ALA A 381 29.57 3.53 -17.54
C ALA A 381 30.21 2.68 -16.41
N PRO A 382 31.41 2.10 -16.63
CA PRO A 382 32.13 1.38 -15.60
C PRO A 382 32.58 2.33 -14.47
N PHE A 383 32.65 1.79 -13.26
CA PHE A 383 33.16 2.46 -12.07
C PHE A 383 34.64 2.85 -12.26
N ALA A 384 34.95 4.13 -12.04
CA ALA A 384 36.30 4.66 -11.96
C ALA A 384 36.92 4.32 -10.58
N GLY A 385 37.43 3.10 -10.48
CA GLY A 385 38.05 2.57 -9.29
C GLY A 385 38.30 1.07 -9.36
N ARG A 386 38.81 0.51 -8.25
CA ARG A 386 39.16 -0.90 -8.11
C ARG A 386 38.35 -1.57 -7.02
N ILE A 387 37.96 -2.81 -7.27
CA ILE A 387 37.31 -3.70 -6.31
C ILE A 387 38.24 -4.91 -6.13
N THR A 388 38.72 -5.13 -4.92
CA THR A 388 39.70 -6.18 -4.59
C THR A 388 39.09 -7.20 -3.64
N PRO A 389 38.85 -8.44 -4.10
CA PRO A 389 38.51 -9.56 -3.22
C PRO A 389 39.54 -9.81 -2.13
N ILE A 390 39.07 -10.04 -0.90
CA ILE A 390 39.89 -10.41 0.25
C ILE A 390 39.52 -11.83 0.66
N ALA A 391 40.51 -12.74 0.62
CA ALA A 391 40.33 -14.10 1.14
C ALA A 391 40.20 -14.04 2.67
N THR A 392 38.97 -14.21 3.17
CA THR A 392 38.67 -14.28 4.61
C THR A 392 38.01 -15.61 4.94
N VAL A 393 38.76 -16.49 5.60
CA VAL A 393 38.26 -17.75 6.12
C VAL A 393 37.38 -17.45 7.34
N VAL A 394 36.06 -17.39 7.13
CA VAL A 394 35.08 -17.23 8.20
C VAL A 394 34.26 -18.52 8.33
N ASN A 395 34.52 -19.25 9.42
CA ASN A 395 33.65 -20.34 9.86
C ASN A 395 32.33 -19.75 10.39
N ILE A 396 31.22 -20.20 9.83
CA ILE A 396 29.88 -19.97 10.37
C ILE A 396 29.34 -21.33 10.80
N PRO A 397 28.93 -21.55 12.06
CA PRO A 397 28.41 -22.83 12.50
C PRO A 397 27.02 -23.08 11.90
N GLU A 398 26.94 -24.10 11.05
CA GLU A 398 25.73 -24.51 10.35
C GLU A 398 24.87 -25.43 11.23
N SER A 399 23.65 -25.02 11.55
CA SER A 399 22.68 -25.86 12.26
C SER A 399 21.67 -26.43 11.27
N ALA A 400 21.98 -27.61 10.76
CA ALA A 400 21.10 -28.35 9.84
C ALA A 400 20.06 -29.16 10.63
N ALA A 401 18.77 -28.85 10.42
CA ALA A 401 17.65 -29.67 10.87
C ALA A 401 16.81 -30.09 9.66
N THR A 402 17.10 -31.29 9.14
CA THR A 402 16.40 -31.88 7.99
C THR A 402 15.17 -32.64 8.49
N VAL A 403 13.98 -32.27 8.04
CA VAL A 403 12.75 -33.04 8.28
C VAL A 403 12.22 -33.52 6.93
N VAL A 404 12.13 -34.85 6.77
CA VAL A 404 11.59 -35.51 5.58
C VAL A 404 10.12 -35.86 5.82
N ALA A 405 9.27 -35.63 4.81
CA ALA A 405 7.87 -36.08 4.80
C ALA A 405 7.56 -36.86 3.50
N PRO A 406 6.74 -37.93 3.54
CA PRO A 406 6.50 -38.83 2.41
C PRO A 406 5.30 -38.40 1.51
N PRO A 407 5.11 -39.03 0.32
CA PRO A 407 4.15 -38.58 -0.70
C PRO A 407 2.83 -39.38 -0.81
N GLY A 408 1.84 -38.79 -1.50
CA GLY A 408 0.53 -39.37 -1.89
C GLY A 408 -0.67 -38.58 -1.32
N THR A 409 -1.81 -38.37 -1.98
CA THR A 409 -2.37 -38.82 -3.28
C THR A 409 -3.52 -37.83 -3.65
N PRO A 410 -3.84 -37.51 -4.93
CA PRO A 410 -4.81 -36.45 -5.25
C PRO A 410 -6.29 -36.88 -5.13
N PRO A 411 -7.22 -35.99 -4.71
CA PRO A 411 -8.66 -36.16 -4.82
C PRO A 411 -9.25 -35.50 -6.10
N ALA A 412 -10.44 -35.95 -6.49
CA ALA A 412 -11.08 -35.63 -7.76
C ALA A 412 -11.76 -34.24 -7.82
N ALA A 413 -11.99 -33.76 -9.04
CA ALA A 413 -12.62 -32.48 -9.31
C ALA A 413 -14.09 -32.40 -8.83
N MET A 414 -14.45 -31.28 -8.22
CA MET A 414 -15.84 -30.82 -8.08
C MET A 414 -15.98 -29.45 -8.75
N THR A 415 -17.00 -29.30 -9.59
CA THR A 415 -17.26 -28.09 -10.36
C THR A 415 -18.15 -27.10 -9.61
N THR A 416 -17.56 -26.23 -8.81
CA THR A 416 -18.13 -24.94 -8.37
C THR A 416 -17.02 -23.89 -8.47
N ASP A 417 -17.34 -22.65 -8.87
CA ASP A 417 -16.34 -21.58 -8.96
C ASP A 417 -15.96 -21.10 -7.55
N PRO A 418 -14.77 -21.46 -7.01
CA PRO A 418 -14.44 -21.20 -5.61
C PRO A 418 -14.24 -19.71 -5.33
N LEU A 419 -13.95 -18.91 -6.37
CA LEU A 419 -13.64 -17.49 -6.24
C LEU A 419 -14.90 -16.66 -5.96
N ALA A 420 -16.04 -17.09 -6.49
CA ALA A 420 -17.35 -16.51 -6.17
C ALA A 420 -17.77 -16.81 -4.71
N GLU A 421 -17.47 -17.99 -4.19
CA GLU A 421 -17.85 -18.38 -2.82
C GLU A 421 -16.94 -17.75 -1.75
N LEU A 422 -15.64 -17.64 -2.03
CA LEU A 422 -14.67 -16.98 -1.14
C LEU A 422 -14.86 -15.45 -1.06
N THR A 423 -15.34 -14.82 -2.13
CA THR A 423 -15.76 -13.40 -2.08
C THR A 423 -17.02 -13.19 -1.23
N LEU A 424 -17.89 -14.20 -1.04
CA LEU A 424 -18.99 -14.09 -0.07
C LEU A 424 -18.47 -13.99 1.36
N THR A 425 -17.44 -14.76 1.73
CA THR A 425 -16.93 -14.81 3.12
C THR A 425 -16.20 -13.53 3.54
N LEU A 426 -15.53 -12.85 2.61
CA LEU A 426 -14.68 -11.67 2.88
C LEU A 426 -15.44 -10.33 2.83
N PHE A 427 -16.62 -10.35 2.22
CA PHE A 427 -17.50 -9.20 2.07
C PHE A 427 -18.82 -9.35 2.84
N ALA A 428 -19.00 -10.46 3.57
CA ALA A 428 -20.08 -10.64 4.52
C ALA A 428 -20.13 -9.50 5.57
N PRO A 429 -21.33 -9.05 5.99
CA PRO A 429 -21.46 -8.15 7.13
C PRO A 429 -20.86 -8.79 8.38
N GLN A 430 -20.12 -8.02 9.18
CA GLN A 430 -19.97 -8.38 10.59
C GLN A 430 -21.27 -8.00 11.29
N GLU A 431 -21.97 -8.99 11.85
CA GLU A 431 -23.19 -8.77 12.63
C GLU A 431 -22.88 -8.02 13.93
N ASN A 432 -22.84 -6.68 13.86
CA ASN A 432 -23.08 -5.85 15.01
C ASN A 432 -24.59 -5.89 15.29
N ASN A 433 -24.97 -6.69 16.28
CA ASN A 433 -26.36 -6.93 16.65
C ASN A 433 -26.98 -5.69 17.32
N ALA A 434 -27.54 -4.80 16.50
CA ALA A 434 -28.32 -3.64 16.92
C ALA A 434 -29.54 -3.48 16.00
N SER A 435 -30.54 -4.34 16.22
CA SER A 435 -31.78 -4.34 15.45
C SER A 435 -32.62 -3.08 15.71
N ALA A 436 -32.70 -2.20 14.71
CA ALA A 436 -33.77 -1.21 14.58
C ALA A 436 -34.43 -1.41 13.21
N SER A 437 -35.66 -1.93 13.19
CA SER A 437 -36.37 -2.20 11.95
C SER A 437 -36.93 -0.90 11.37
N TYR A 438 -36.52 -0.55 10.16
CA TYR A 438 -37.21 0.44 9.32
C TYR A 438 -37.76 -0.26 8.08
N LYS A 439 -39.07 -0.16 7.86
CA LYS A 439 -39.69 -0.54 6.58
C LYS A 439 -39.67 0.69 5.67
N PRO A 440 -39.29 0.57 4.39
CA PRO A 440 -39.52 1.64 3.44
C PRO A 440 -41.01 1.66 3.07
N ASP A 441 -41.73 2.70 3.47
CA ASP A 441 -43.02 3.00 2.85
C ASP A 441 -42.79 3.60 1.46
N ALA A 442 -43.64 3.22 0.52
CA ALA A 442 -43.62 3.76 -0.84
C ALA A 442 -44.38 5.10 -0.90
N ALA A 443 -44.07 5.89 -1.94
CA ALA A 443 -44.65 7.20 -2.25
C ALA A 443 -44.17 8.39 -1.39
N ALA A 444 -42.99 8.90 -1.74
CA ALA A 444 -42.67 10.33 -1.65
C ALA A 444 -42.27 10.83 -3.05
N SER A 445 -42.54 12.11 -3.34
CA SER A 445 -42.46 12.73 -4.66
C SER A 445 -41.04 12.81 -5.22
N MET A 446 -40.95 12.89 -6.56
CA MET A 446 -39.73 13.34 -7.24
C MET A 446 -39.39 14.76 -6.82
N ASP A 447 -38.26 14.95 -6.15
CA ASP A 447 -37.52 16.20 -6.16
C ASP A 447 -36.26 15.98 -7.01
N GLU A 448 -36.10 16.77 -8.07
CA GLU A 448 -34.87 16.81 -8.86
C GLU A 448 -33.76 17.44 -8.02
N MET A 449 -32.64 16.73 -7.83
CA MET A 449 -31.38 17.40 -7.52
C MET A 449 -30.90 18.10 -8.80
N PRO A 450 -30.87 19.46 -8.87
CA PRO A 450 -30.52 20.13 -10.10
C PRO A 450 -29.00 20.12 -10.28
N PHE A 451 -28.52 19.42 -11.32
CA PHE A 451 -27.22 19.75 -11.90
C PHE A 451 -27.35 21.12 -12.60
N PRO A 452 -26.57 22.15 -12.23
CA PRO A 452 -26.60 23.44 -12.92
C PRO A 452 -25.89 23.32 -14.28
N ALA A 453 -26.65 22.96 -15.31
CA ALA A 453 -26.20 22.95 -16.69
C ALA A 453 -26.54 24.29 -17.39
N ALA A 454 -25.71 25.32 -17.17
CA ALA A 454 -25.70 26.53 -18.01
C ALA A 454 -24.35 27.27 -17.91
N VAL A 455 -23.69 27.47 -19.06
CA VAL A 455 -22.54 28.38 -19.18
C VAL A 455 -23.05 29.77 -19.57
N PRO A 456 -22.62 30.86 -18.90
CA PRO A 456 -22.75 32.22 -19.41
C PRO A 456 -21.45 32.71 -20.07
N GLU A 457 -21.56 33.31 -21.25
CA GLU A 457 -20.48 34.01 -21.95
C GLU A 457 -20.07 35.34 -21.27
N PRO A 458 -18.87 35.88 -21.56
CA PRO A 458 -18.28 36.97 -20.78
C PRO A 458 -18.82 38.36 -21.13
N GLN A 459 -18.94 39.24 -20.13
CA GLN A 459 -19.20 40.67 -20.32
C GLN A 459 -18.12 41.55 -19.67
N LYS A 460 -18.04 42.80 -20.15
CA LYS A 460 -16.83 43.63 -20.18
C LYS A 460 -16.49 44.35 -18.87
N ALA A 461 -15.21 44.69 -18.75
CA ALA A 461 -14.60 45.45 -17.67
C ALA A 461 -15.11 46.90 -17.57
N VAL A 462 -15.07 47.44 -16.34
CA VAL A 462 -14.99 48.88 -16.03
C VAL A 462 -13.96 49.06 -14.91
N VAL A 463 -13.05 50.01 -15.08
CA VAL A 463 -12.05 50.47 -14.07
C VAL A 463 -12.50 51.83 -13.54
N PRO A 464 -12.13 52.23 -12.31
CA PRO A 464 -11.06 53.22 -12.21
C PRO A 464 -10.12 53.05 -11.00
N SER A 465 -9.06 53.87 -10.98
CA SER A 465 -8.02 53.99 -9.93
C SER A 465 -7.79 55.50 -9.63
N PRO A 466 -6.71 55.95 -8.96
CA PRO A 466 -6.29 55.74 -7.56
C PRO A 466 -6.07 57.07 -6.78
N VAL A 467 -5.84 57.05 -5.45
CA VAL A 467 -5.30 58.21 -4.68
C VAL A 467 -4.30 57.77 -3.59
N MET A 468 -3.33 58.63 -3.25
CA MET A 468 -2.14 58.37 -2.42
C MET A 468 -2.05 59.18 -1.10
N ILE A 469 -1.45 58.56 -0.06
CA ILE A 469 -0.52 59.11 0.97
C ILE A 469 -0.99 60.21 1.98
N ARG A 470 -0.80 59.95 3.30
CA ARG A 470 -0.10 60.82 4.29
C ARG A 470 0.15 60.16 5.68
N LYS A 471 1.11 60.72 6.44
CA LYS A 471 1.61 60.44 7.83
C LYS A 471 1.71 61.82 8.57
N PRO A 472 2.10 62.02 9.87
CA PRO A 472 2.33 61.13 11.06
C PRO A 472 1.82 61.64 12.48
N ILE A 473 1.87 60.79 13.56
CA ILE A 473 2.29 60.98 15.02
C ILE A 473 1.74 62.18 15.89
N PRO A 474 1.58 62.20 17.27
CA PRO A 474 1.92 61.28 18.42
C PRO A 474 0.77 60.93 19.44
N ALA A 475 1.12 60.34 20.62
CA ALA A 475 0.28 59.77 21.70
C ALA A 475 -0.15 60.73 22.87
N PRO A 476 -0.87 60.27 23.93
CA PRO A 476 -0.21 59.69 25.15
C PRO A 476 -0.92 58.53 25.90
N GLU A 477 -0.23 58.05 26.96
CA GLU A 477 -0.43 56.96 27.96
C GLU A 477 -1.55 57.19 29.02
N PRO A 478 -1.80 56.32 30.05
CA PRO A 478 -1.03 55.19 30.64
C PRO A 478 -1.84 53.85 30.75
N ASP A 479 -1.55 52.79 31.53
CA ASP A 479 -0.68 52.48 32.72
C ASP A 479 -0.13 51.02 32.66
N ASP A 480 0.79 50.65 33.57
CA ASP A 480 1.40 49.30 33.77
C ASP A 480 1.31 48.86 35.27
N PRO A 481 1.44 47.57 35.63
CA PRO A 481 2.52 47.26 36.58
C PRO A 481 3.23 45.90 36.40
N GLU A 482 4.56 46.00 36.32
CA GLU A 482 5.61 45.13 36.89
C GLU A 482 5.53 43.59 36.79
N GLN A 483 6.48 43.03 36.03
CA GLN A 483 6.97 41.65 36.19
C GLN A 483 8.50 41.68 36.41
N PRO A 484 9.05 41.02 37.46
CA PRO A 484 10.47 41.12 37.78
C PRO A 484 11.35 40.31 36.82
N ALA A 485 12.49 40.88 36.44
CA ALA A 485 13.46 40.26 35.54
C ALA A 485 14.21 39.09 36.18
N SER A 486 14.49 38.05 35.39
CA SER A 486 15.59 37.10 35.67
C SER A 486 16.13 36.44 34.41
N VAL A 487 17.37 36.81 34.10
CA VAL A 487 18.44 36.02 33.47
C VAL A 487 18.15 35.34 32.11
N LEU A 488 18.85 35.85 31.10
CA LEU A 488 19.13 35.16 29.84
C LEU A 488 19.90 33.85 30.09
N THR A 489 19.21 32.71 29.97
CA THR A 489 19.82 31.43 29.58
C THR A 489 19.09 30.90 28.35
N THR A 490 19.84 30.55 27.31
CA THR A 490 19.30 30.00 26.07
C THR A 490 18.67 28.62 26.36
N PRO A 491 17.35 28.42 26.16
CA PRO A 491 16.73 27.12 26.43
C PRO A 491 17.24 26.05 25.47
N GLY A 492 17.75 24.95 26.01
CA GLY A 492 18.17 23.81 25.22
C GLY A 492 17.03 23.19 24.42
N THR A 493 17.35 22.56 23.29
CA THR A 493 16.42 21.81 22.41
C THR A 493 15.62 20.69 23.10
N ASP A 494 15.94 20.41 24.36
CA ASP A 494 15.49 19.31 25.19
C ASP A 494 14.62 19.73 26.39
N GLU A 495 14.37 21.03 26.61
CA GLU A 495 13.19 21.49 27.37
C GLU A 495 11.94 21.43 26.48
N ARG A 496 12.08 21.90 25.23
CA ARG A 496 11.06 21.85 24.18
C ARG A 496 10.43 20.47 24.00
N PHE A 497 11.16 19.37 24.17
CA PHE A 497 10.60 18.01 24.09
C PHE A 497 9.60 17.70 25.21
N ILE A 498 9.90 18.08 26.46
CA ILE A 498 9.01 17.79 27.60
C ILE A 498 7.79 18.71 27.56
N ASP A 499 7.97 19.97 27.19
CA ASP A 499 6.84 20.90 27.09
C ASP A 499 5.95 20.60 25.88
N TRP A 500 6.53 20.16 24.75
CA TRP A 500 5.77 19.57 23.64
C TRP A 500 5.01 18.32 24.07
N LEU A 501 5.61 17.44 24.88
CA LEU A 501 4.94 16.21 25.33
C LEU A 501 3.73 16.54 26.23
N ARG A 502 3.89 17.49 27.16
CA ARG A 502 2.81 18.02 28.01
C ARG A 502 1.71 18.65 27.16
N GLN A 503 2.07 19.55 26.24
CA GLN A 503 1.12 20.26 25.39
C GLN A 503 0.39 19.32 24.43
N GLY A 504 1.08 18.32 23.87
CA GLY A 504 0.50 17.32 22.98
C GLY A 504 -0.48 16.38 23.70
N ILE A 505 -0.23 16.05 24.97
CA ILE A 505 -1.19 15.32 25.81
C ILE A 505 -2.38 16.21 26.18
N ALA A 506 -2.13 17.45 26.64
CA ALA A 506 -3.18 18.40 27.02
C ALA A 506 -4.10 18.83 25.86
N THR A 507 -3.59 18.81 24.63
CA THR A 507 -4.36 19.08 23.40
C THR A 507 -4.88 17.82 22.70
N HIS A 508 -4.77 16.65 23.34
CA HIS A 508 -5.15 15.33 22.81
C HIS A 508 -4.50 14.93 21.46
N LYS A 509 -3.44 15.64 21.02
CA LYS A 509 -2.65 15.31 19.82
C LYS A 509 -1.74 14.10 20.00
N ILE A 510 -1.38 13.78 21.24
CA ILE A 510 -0.64 12.58 21.62
C ILE A 510 -1.60 11.66 22.37
N ALA A 511 -2.00 10.55 21.74
CA ALA A 511 -2.82 9.54 22.37
C ALA A 511 -2.10 8.92 23.58
N VAL A 512 -2.87 8.60 24.63
CA VAL A 512 -2.40 7.97 25.86
C VAL A 512 -3.22 6.71 26.11
N ASN A 513 -2.56 5.62 26.48
CA ASN A 513 -3.18 4.32 26.79
C ASN A 513 -3.93 3.60 25.63
N ASP A 514 -4.03 4.17 24.44
CA ASP A 514 -4.49 3.46 23.23
C ASP A 514 -3.52 2.32 22.84
N ALA A 515 -4.01 1.28 22.15
CA ALA A 515 -3.22 0.16 21.65
C ALA A 515 -2.08 0.55 20.67
N LYS A 516 -2.10 1.76 20.11
CA LYS A 516 -1.00 2.35 19.32
C LYS A 516 -0.40 3.63 19.93
N ALA A 517 -0.75 3.97 21.18
CA ALA A 517 -0.26 5.19 21.83
C ALA A 517 1.28 5.17 21.97
N PRO A 518 1.96 6.32 21.82
CA PRO A 518 3.38 6.45 22.13
C PRO A 518 3.64 6.67 23.63
N VAL A 519 2.58 6.87 24.43
CA VAL A 519 2.61 7.09 25.88
C VAL A 519 1.59 6.16 26.55
N HIS A 520 2.01 5.45 27.61
CA HIS A 520 1.11 4.67 28.46
C HIS A 520 1.39 4.93 29.94
N LEU A 521 0.40 4.72 30.79
CA LEU A 521 0.58 4.57 32.23
C LEU A 521 0.54 3.08 32.59
N VAL A 522 1.53 2.62 33.37
CA VAL A 522 1.70 1.21 33.73
C VAL A 522 2.20 1.13 35.17
N GLN A 523 1.39 0.56 36.07
CA GLN A 523 1.72 0.40 37.50
C GLN A 523 2.13 1.73 38.16
N GLY A 524 1.38 2.79 37.89
CA GLY A 524 1.62 4.15 38.39
C GLY A 524 2.85 4.86 37.77
N LYS A 525 3.45 4.32 36.70
CA LYS A 525 4.65 4.86 36.04
C LYS A 525 4.38 5.15 34.57
N VAL A 526 5.02 6.18 34.00
CA VAL A 526 4.81 6.56 32.60
C VAL A 526 5.77 5.84 31.69
N LEU A 527 5.26 5.07 30.72
CA LEU A 527 6.04 4.43 29.67
C LEU A 527 6.03 5.32 28.41
N LEU A 528 7.20 5.78 27.98
CA LEU A 528 7.43 6.46 26.71
C LEU A 528 8.01 5.48 25.69
N VAL A 529 7.22 5.16 24.65
CA VAL A 529 7.57 4.12 23.67
C VAL A 529 8.70 4.60 22.73
N SER A 530 9.83 3.89 22.73
CA SER A 530 11.03 4.25 21.98
C SER A 530 11.26 3.29 20.81
N PRO A 531 11.60 3.76 19.59
CA PRO A 531 11.92 5.15 19.22
C PRO A 531 10.69 6.02 18.86
N GLY A 532 9.47 5.48 18.97
CA GLY A 532 8.24 6.08 18.45
C GLY A 532 8.01 7.54 18.88
N ILE A 533 8.05 7.83 20.18
CA ILE A 533 7.79 9.17 20.71
C ILE A 533 8.78 10.23 20.20
N PHE A 534 10.06 9.88 20.04
CA PHE A 534 11.10 10.81 19.58
C PHE A 534 11.00 11.08 18.08
N LYS A 535 10.61 10.07 17.29
CA LYS A 535 10.31 10.25 15.87
C LYS A 535 9.09 11.15 15.66
N LEU A 536 8.06 10.98 16.50
CA LEU A 536 6.83 11.78 16.46
C LEU A 536 7.11 13.27 16.79
N TYR A 537 7.97 13.53 17.77
CA TYR A 537 8.42 14.90 18.10
C TYR A 537 9.17 15.59 16.95
N VAL A 538 10.13 14.90 16.31
CA VAL A 538 10.87 15.48 15.16
C VAL A 538 9.93 15.77 13.99
N ALA A 539 9.04 14.83 13.67
CA ALA A 539 8.05 15.01 12.61
C ALA A 539 7.13 16.22 12.88
N MET A 540 6.63 16.39 14.10
CA MET A 540 5.71 17.49 14.44
C MET A 540 6.38 18.85 14.66
N THR A 541 7.66 18.89 15.06
CA THR A 541 8.33 20.14 15.46
C THR A 541 9.32 20.66 14.42
N THR A 542 9.87 19.77 13.60
CA THR A 542 10.93 20.09 12.62
C THR A 542 10.53 19.76 11.17
N GLY A 543 9.44 19.01 10.96
CA GLY A 543 9.00 18.58 9.62
C GLY A 543 9.93 17.56 8.94
N ASP A 544 10.99 17.14 9.62
CA ASP A 544 12.07 16.33 9.04
C ASP A 544 11.81 14.83 9.24
N THR A 545 11.69 14.10 8.13
CA THR A 545 11.46 12.64 8.10
C THR A 545 12.73 11.83 7.84
N THR A 546 13.90 12.46 7.69
CA THR A 546 15.19 11.81 7.34
C THR A 546 15.75 10.86 8.41
N GLY A 547 15.09 10.75 9.57
CA GLY A 547 15.26 9.60 10.46
C GLY A 547 16.57 9.55 11.26
N THR A 548 17.32 10.65 11.36
CA THR A 548 18.59 10.74 12.12
C THR A 548 18.52 11.67 13.34
N GLU A 549 17.79 12.79 13.27
CA GLU A 549 17.72 13.79 14.36
C GLU A 549 17.13 13.25 15.67
N TRP A 550 16.17 12.31 15.62
CA TRP A 550 15.53 11.75 16.81
C TRP A 550 16.54 11.07 17.76
N THR A 551 17.68 10.59 17.24
CA THR A 551 18.76 10.02 18.05
C THR A 551 19.49 11.08 18.90
N LYS A 552 19.59 12.33 18.43
CA LYS A 552 20.16 13.44 19.24
C LYS A 552 19.25 13.76 20.42
N ILE A 553 17.94 13.86 20.16
CA ILE A 553 16.93 14.16 21.18
C ILE A 553 16.83 13.03 22.22
N GLN A 554 16.83 11.77 21.77
CA GLN A 554 16.88 10.61 22.67
C GLN A 554 18.12 10.62 23.58
N LYS A 555 19.31 10.95 23.03
CA LYS A 555 20.54 11.10 23.83
C LYS A 555 20.46 12.26 24.83
N SER A 556 19.85 13.40 24.47
CA SER A 556 19.65 14.53 25.39
C SER A 556 18.68 14.16 26.52
N PHE A 557 17.58 13.49 26.20
CA PHE A 557 16.63 12.97 27.19
C PHE A 557 17.30 12.01 28.18
N GLN A 558 18.12 11.07 27.69
CA GLN A 558 18.90 10.16 28.55
C GLN A 558 19.89 10.90 29.46
N LYS A 559 20.47 12.02 29.00
CA LYS A 559 21.40 12.84 29.77
C LYS A 559 20.72 13.57 30.94
N LYS A 560 19.44 13.96 30.81
CA LYS A 560 18.67 14.57 31.90
C LYS A 560 18.31 13.60 33.04
N GLY A 561 18.35 12.29 32.82
CA GLY A 561 18.14 11.29 33.88
C GLY A 561 16.71 11.27 34.47
N LEU A 562 15.72 11.78 33.74
CA LEU A 562 14.31 11.80 34.15
C LEU A 562 13.64 10.41 34.07
N HIS A 563 14.25 9.47 33.35
CA HIS A 563 13.84 8.08 33.26
C HIS A 563 14.52 7.23 34.34
N LEU A 564 13.80 6.22 34.83
CA LEU A 564 14.35 5.17 35.67
C LEU A 564 15.52 4.48 34.97
N ARG A 565 16.57 4.17 35.72
CA ARG A 565 17.68 3.33 35.28
C ARG A 565 17.56 1.98 35.98
N GLY A 566 17.57 0.88 35.22
CA GLY A 566 17.56 -0.46 35.83
C GLY A 566 18.87 -0.73 36.57
N ASN A 567 18.83 -1.65 37.53
CA ASN A 567 20.00 -2.02 38.35
C ASN A 567 21.22 -2.46 37.50
N ASP A 568 20.98 -3.03 36.31
CA ASP A 568 22.01 -3.47 35.36
C ASP A 568 22.52 -2.35 34.42
N GLY A 569 22.20 -1.08 34.70
CA GLY A 569 22.55 0.07 33.86
C GLY A 569 21.72 0.23 32.57
N VAL A 570 20.73 -0.65 32.36
CA VAL A 570 19.84 -0.61 31.20
C VAL A 570 18.82 0.53 31.34
N ASN A 571 18.73 1.37 30.31
CA ASN A 571 17.88 2.56 30.29
C ASN A 571 16.53 2.36 29.55
N ILE A 572 16.29 1.19 28.97
CA ILE A 572 15.08 0.87 28.18
C ILE A 572 14.43 -0.38 28.79
N PHE A 573 13.21 -0.22 29.29
CA PHE A 573 12.42 -1.32 29.86
C PHE A 573 11.62 -2.03 28.77
N VAL A 574 11.35 -3.31 29.00
CA VAL A 574 10.45 -4.12 28.18
C VAL A 574 9.15 -4.30 28.94
N CYS A 575 8.05 -3.84 28.38
CA CYS A 575 6.70 -4.05 28.90
C CYS A 575 5.97 -5.06 28.03
N GLU A 576 5.21 -5.94 28.66
CA GLU A 576 4.40 -6.94 28.00
C GLU A 576 2.96 -6.43 27.87
N VAL A 577 2.47 -6.37 26.62
CA VAL A 577 1.09 -6.07 26.26
C VAL A 577 0.32 -7.38 26.09
N LYS A 578 -0.62 -7.66 26.99
CA LYS A 578 -1.49 -8.84 26.95
C LYS A 578 -2.80 -8.49 26.25
N GLY A 579 -2.89 -8.80 24.95
CA GLY A 579 -4.14 -8.69 24.19
C GLY A 579 -4.98 -9.98 24.26
N PRO A 580 -6.28 -9.93 23.91
CA PRO A 580 -7.21 -11.07 24.04
C PRO A 580 -6.87 -12.34 23.25
N ARG A 581 -5.92 -12.27 22.30
CA ARG A 581 -5.52 -13.41 21.43
C ARG A 581 -4.00 -13.57 21.26
N LYS A 582 -3.20 -12.56 21.58
CA LYS A 582 -1.73 -12.58 21.44
C LYS A 582 -1.09 -11.60 22.42
N THR A 583 0.09 -11.98 22.89
CA THR A 583 0.96 -11.15 23.73
C THR A 583 2.04 -10.49 22.88
N ARG A 584 2.35 -9.21 23.13
CA ARG A 584 3.41 -8.45 22.43
C ARG A 584 4.34 -7.76 23.43
N GLN A 585 5.57 -7.48 23.02
CA GLN A 585 6.52 -6.70 23.83
C GLN A 585 6.69 -5.29 23.25
N VAL A 586 6.61 -4.28 24.11
CA VAL A 586 6.85 -2.86 23.81
C VAL A 586 8.06 -2.41 24.59
N LYS A 587 8.94 -1.60 23.97
CA LYS A 587 10.18 -1.11 24.59
C LYS A 587 10.13 0.40 24.77
N GLY A 588 10.54 0.90 25.93
CA GLY A 588 10.41 2.32 26.25
C GLY A 588 11.17 2.77 27.48
N TYR A 589 11.14 4.07 27.72
CA TYR A 589 11.64 4.69 28.95
C TYR A 589 10.52 4.74 29.98
N LEU A 590 10.82 4.39 31.23
CA LEU A 590 9.86 4.40 32.33
C LEU A 590 10.15 5.59 33.25
N LEU A 591 9.16 6.42 33.56
CA LEU A 591 9.29 7.57 34.47
C LEU A 591 8.49 7.32 35.76
N GLU A 592 9.11 7.62 36.89
CA GLU A 592 8.57 7.33 38.22
C GLU A 592 7.47 8.30 38.68
N LYS A 593 7.45 9.53 38.15
CA LYS A 593 6.52 10.58 38.58
C LYS A 593 5.61 10.99 37.41
N PRO A 594 4.36 10.48 37.33
CA PRO A 594 3.41 10.86 36.29
C PRO A 594 3.10 12.35 36.24
N SER A 595 3.15 13.04 37.39
CA SER A 595 2.96 14.49 37.51
C SER A 595 3.93 15.33 36.67
N LEU A 596 5.11 14.79 36.28
CA LEU A 596 6.05 15.49 35.39
C LEU A 596 5.50 15.68 33.96
N ILE A 597 4.55 14.83 33.55
CA ILE A 597 4.00 14.75 32.19
C ILE A 597 2.50 15.09 32.17
N PHE A 598 1.73 14.60 33.15
CA PHE A 598 0.27 14.72 33.22
C PHE A 598 -0.25 15.87 34.11
N GLY A 599 0.64 16.57 34.81
CA GLY A 599 0.26 17.68 35.70
C GLY A 599 -0.69 17.21 36.82
N SER A 600 -1.87 17.84 36.91
CA SER A 600 -2.91 17.57 37.91
C SER A 600 -3.84 16.41 37.56
N THR A 601 -3.88 15.96 36.30
CA THR A 601 -4.91 15.05 35.80
C THR A 601 -4.26 13.78 35.25
N ILE A 602 -3.99 12.83 36.14
CA ILE A 602 -3.31 11.57 35.82
C ILE A 602 -4.36 10.55 35.29
N PRO A 603 -4.20 9.99 34.08
CA PRO A 603 -5.08 8.94 33.57
C PRO A 603 -4.99 7.64 34.39
N GLU A 604 -5.95 6.72 34.24
CA GLU A 604 -5.86 5.39 34.84
C GLU A 604 -4.72 4.55 34.23
N ASP A 605 -4.25 3.53 34.96
CA ASP A 605 -3.27 2.57 34.45
C ASP A 605 -3.83 1.75 33.29
N ASN A 606 -3.01 1.44 32.29
CA ASN A 606 -3.42 0.62 31.16
C ASN A 606 -3.59 -0.86 31.59
N PRO A 607 -4.81 -1.43 31.56
CA PRO A 607 -5.07 -2.77 32.10
C PRO A 607 -4.46 -3.91 31.28
N TYR A 608 -3.97 -3.62 30.07
CA TYR A 608 -3.36 -4.60 29.16
C TYR A 608 -1.83 -4.57 29.19
N LEU A 609 -1.20 -3.71 29.98
CA LEU A 609 0.26 -3.57 30.07
C LEU A 609 0.79 -3.99 31.44
N SER A 610 1.89 -4.74 31.44
CA SER A 610 2.66 -5.08 32.65
C SER A 610 4.15 -4.93 32.39
N VAL A 611 4.88 -4.33 33.34
CA VAL A 611 6.35 -4.19 33.24
C VAL A 611 7.00 -5.55 33.47
N VAL A 612 7.84 -6.01 32.54
CA VAL A 612 8.63 -7.24 32.74
C VAL A 612 9.95 -6.86 33.40
N MET A 613 10.03 -7.00 34.72
CA MET A 613 11.29 -6.89 35.43
C MET A 613 12.17 -8.09 35.12
N GLN A 614 13.35 -7.85 34.53
CA GLN A 614 14.40 -8.86 34.44
C GLN A 614 15.16 -8.89 35.77
N GLY A 615 15.12 -10.04 36.46
CA GLY A 615 15.94 -10.30 37.65
C GLY A 615 15.25 -10.06 39.00
N ALA A 616 14.84 -11.16 39.64
CA ALA A 616 14.54 -11.33 41.07
C ALA A 616 13.59 -10.31 41.76
N ASP A 617 12.33 -10.71 41.95
CA ASP A 617 11.97 -11.34 43.24
C ASP A 617 10.75 -12.27 43.15
N ARG A 618 10.71 -13.34 43.96
CA ARG A 618 9.56 -14.26 44.09
C ARG A 618 8.72 -13.86 45.30
N LEU A 619 7.91 -12.82 45.19
CA LEU A 619 6.89 -12.51 46.18
C LEU A 619 5.71 -13.50 46.06
N LYS A 620 5.53 -14.32 47.11
CA LYS A 620 4.40 -15.26 47.25
C LYS A 620 3.06 -14.50 47.27
N PRO A 621 1.97 -15.08 46.77
CA PRO A 621 0.64 -14.53 47.00
C PRO A 621 0.27 -14.61 48.49
N PRO A 622 -0.52 -13.66 49.03
CA PRO A 622 -1.04 -13.75 50.38
C PRO A 622 -2.01 -14.93 50.49
N GLN A 623 -1.87 -15.71 51.56
CA GLN A 623 -2.86 -16.73 51.92
C GLN A 623 -4.04 -16.04 52.60
N HIS A 624 -5.24 -16.25 52.08
CA HIS A 624 -6.46 -16.01 52.85
C HIS A 624 -6.69 -17.18 53.80
N THR A 625 -6.88 -16.84 55.08
CA THR A 625 -7.60 -17.61 56.10
C THR A 625 -8.68 -16.69 56.67
#